data_AF-A0A1H7UIV7-F1
#
_entry.id   AF-A0A1H7UIV7-F1
#
_cell.length_a   1.000
_cell.length_b   1.000
_cell.length_c   1.000
_cell.angle_alpha   90.00
_cell.angle_beta   90.00
_cell.angle_gamma   90.00
#
_symmetry.space_group_name_H-M   'P 1'
#
loop_
_entity.id
_entity.type
_entity.pdbx_description
1 polymer ?
#
loop_
_entity_poly.entity_id
_entity_poly.type
_entity_poly.pdbx_seq_one_letter_code
_entity_poly.pdbx_strand_id
1 'polypeptide(L)'
;MSKQCKHINKNVLNIFSVALLLLLFFPNELSAQSKKKEKEKPELEWLTKVTIDGKLDEWKDSLSYLYDSQKLRYSVANNGFAVFVAMRVSGMDKQIQALSQGFSFMVNTDGKKKPGPRVVFPIPDRESLRAIMSADNENRPKDMREGALKAIRSFYVVGFNDIVDGQISLENQYGIRAAVAIDSTDALCFEAVIPLQRLDISSNSGKELAFNVKINGVIMPSRNNLNPYGRGMYPYGYGYGYPYGYGQSERSGPKEEPGIWFTAKLKQESR
;
A
#
# COMPACT_ATOMS: atom_id res chain seq x y z
N MET A 1 104.05 22.16 -28.40
CA MET A 1 103.88 21.28 -29.57
C MET A 1 102.80 20.23 -29.27
N SER A 2 101.80 20.12 -30.16
CA SER A 2 100.85 18.99 -30.37
C SER A 2 99.77 18.63 -29.32
N LYS A 3 98.50 18.94 -29.71
CA LYS A 3 97.26 18.12 -29.74
C LYS A 3 96.86 17.20 -28.56
N GLN A 4 95.63 17.40 -28.06
CA GLN A 4 94.47 16.46 -28.03
C GLN A 4 93.35 17.08 -27.16
N CYS A 5 92.20 17.54 -27.68
CA CYS A 5 91.02 16.81 -28.16
C CYS A 5 90.34 15.90 -27.11
N LYS A 6 89.26 16.38 -26.49
CA LYS A 6 88.12 15.56 -26.05
C LYS A 6 86.82 16.32 -26.34
N HIS A 7 86.15 15.92 -27.41
CA HIS A 7 84.76 16.26 -27.69
C HIS A 7 83.86 15.49 -26.72
N ILE A 8 83.19 16.19 -25.81
CA ILE A 8 82.07 15.64 -25.04
C ILE A 8 80.81 15.83 -25.89
N ASN A 9 80.19 14.71 -26.24
CA ASN A 9 79.04 14.63 -27.13
C ASN A 9 77.78 15.10 -26.40
N LYS A 10 77.12 16.16 -26.90
CA LYS A 10 75.92 16.79 -26.30
C LYS A 10 74.65 15.92 -26.35
N ASN A 11 74.74 14.67 -26.80
CA ASN A 11 73.59 13.80 -27.04
C ASN A 11 73.21 12.88 -25.86
N VAL A 12 73.99 12.87 -24.78
CA VAL A 12 73.68 12.03 -23.59
C VAL A 12 72.79 12.76 -22.57
N LEU A 13 72.69 14.09 -22.65
CA LEU A 13 71.93 14.89 -21.67
C LEU A 13 70.43 15.03 -22.00
N ASN A 14 69.99 14.63 -23.20
CA ASN A 14 68.59 14.78 -23.64
C ASN A 14 67.75 13.49 -23.56
N ILE A 15 68.34 12.36 -23.17
CA ILE A 15 67.61 11.07 -23.11
C ILE A 15 66.98 10.85 -21.72
N PHE A 16 67.47 11.52 -20.67
CA PHE A 16 66.91 11.41 -19.31
C PHE A 16 65.70 12.33 -19.03
N SER A 17 65.41 13.33 -19.88
CA SER A 17 64.25 14.22 -19.69
C SER A 17 62.98 13.78 -20.43
N VAL A 18 63.05 12.78 -21.32
CA VAL A 18 61.86 12.29 -22.05
C VAL A 18 61.29 11.01 -21.42
N ALA A 19 62.05 10.29 -20.60
CA ALA A 19 61.61 9.03 -19.98
C ALA A 19 60.80 9.20 -18.67
N LEU A 20 60.72 10.40 -18.08
CA LEU A 20 60.00 10.63 -16.82
C LEU A 20 58.61 11.29 -17.01
N LEU A 21 58.25 11.69 -18.23
CA LEU A 21 56.98 12.38 -18.53
C LEU A 21 55.95 11.53 -19.28
N LEU A 22 56.12 10.20 -19.30
CA LEU A 22 55.24 9.24 -20.00
C LEU A 22 54.62 8.19 -19.04
N LEU A 23 54.55 8.51 -17.74
CA LEU A 23 53.99 7.63 -16.70
C LEU A 23 52.73 8.19 -16.01
N LEU A 24 52.11 9.26 -16.52
CA LEU A 24 50.95 9.92 -15.90
C LEU A 24 49.70 10.04 -16.78
N PHE A 25 49.54 9.20 -17.80
CA PHE A 25 48.31 9.17 -18.62
C PHE A 25 47.77 7.76 -18.84
N PHE A 26 47.45 7.07 -17.74
CA PHE A 26 46.41 6.04 -17.76
C PHE A 26 45.31 6.42 -16.77
N PRO A 27 44.23 7.09 -17.20
CA PRO A 27 43.01 7.05 -16.42
C PRO A 27 42.51 5.60 -16.47
N ASN A 28 42.73 4.86 -15.37
CA ASN A 28 41.94 3.69 -15.05
C ASN A 28 40.52 4.15 -14.76
N GLU A 29 39.75 4.49 -15.80
CA GLU A 29 38.31 4.45 -15.70
C GLU A 29 37.89 2.98 -15.80
N LEU A 30 38.14 2.25 -14.71
CA LEU A 30 37.33 1.10 -14.39
C LEU A 30 35.96 1.65 -13.94
N SER A 31 35.17 2.10 -14.91
CA SER A 31 33.73 2.20 -14.74
C SER A 31 33.24 0.78 -14.53
N ALA A 32 33.24 0.33 -13.27
CA ALA A 32 32.43 -0.78 -12.82
C ALA A 32 30.95 -0.36 -12.98
N GLN A 33 30.47 -0.35 -14.22
CA GLN A 33 29.05 -0.43 -14.48
C GLN A 33 28.63 -1.80 -13.98
N SER A 34 28.26 -1.87 -12.71
CA SER A 34 27.35 -2.90 -12.28
C SER A 34 26.14 -2.75 -13.21
N LYS A 35 26.08 -3.59 -14.25
CA LYS A 35 24.83 -3.86 -14.94
C LYS A 35 23.91 -4.30 -13.81
N LYS A 36 23.05 -3.39 -13.33
CA LYS A 36 21.89 -3.77 -12.53
C LYS A 36 21.26 -4.88 -13.37
N LYS A 37 21.40 -6.14 -12.94
CA LYS A 37 20.54 -7.20 -13.44
C LYS A 37 19.16 -6.64 -13.19
N GLU A 38 18.49 -6.24 -14.26
CA GLU A 38 17.09 -5.87 -14.21
C GLU A 38 16.43 -7.12 -13.65
N LYS A 39 16.09 -7.09 -12.35
CA LYS A 39 15.43 -8.20 -11.71
C LYS A 39 14.18 -8.42 -12.54
N GLU A 40 14.06 -9.62 -13.10
CA GLU A 40 12.87 -10.04 -13.81
C GLU A 40 11.67 -9.67 -12.93
N LYS A 41 10.78 -8.85 -13.51
CA LYS A 41 9.67 -8.26 -12.77
C LYS A 41 8.77 -9.40 -12.28
N PRO A 42 8.30 -9.37 -11.02
CA PRO A 42 7.52 -10.46 -10.47
C PRO A 42 6.22 -10.63 -11.27
N GLU A 43 5.83 -11.88 -11.48
CA GLU A 43 4.50 -12.24 -11.96
C GLU A 43 3.60 -12.54 -10.76
N LEU A 44 2.31 -12.30 -10.92
CA LEU A 44 1.33 -12.70 -9.92
C LEU A 44 1.23 -14.22 -9.78
N GLU A 45 0.69 -14.68 -8.66
CA GLU A 45 0.36 -16.09 -8.48
C GLU A 45 -0.87 -16.45 -9.34
N TRP A 46 -0.94 -17.70 -9.81
CA TRP A 46 -2.10 -18.19 -10.56
C TRP A 46 -3.00 -19.03 -9.65
N LEU A 47 -4.28 -18.66 -9.56
CA LEU A 47 -5.28 -19.38 -8.76
C LEU A 47 -6.40 -19.89 -9.65
N THR A 48 -6.66 -21.21 -9.66
CA THR A 48 -7.69 -21.80 -10.53
C THR A 48 -9.10 -21.61 -9.99
N LYS A 49 -9.27 -21.71 -8.67
CA LYS A 49 -10.55 -21.54 -7.98
C LYS A 49 -10.31 -20.86 -6.65
N VAL A 50 -11.08 -19.82 -6.37
CA VAL A 50 -11.06 -19.08 -5.10
C VAL A 50 -12.49 -18.83 -4.67
N THR A 51 -12.81 -19.20 -3.44
CA THR A 51 -14.08 -18.88 -2.80
C THR A 51 -13.90 -17.59 -2.02
N ILE A 52 -14.66 -16.54 -2.33
CA ILE A 52 -14.57 -15.27 -1.60
C ILE A 52 -15.44 -15.37 -0.35
N ASP A 53 -14.93 -16.05 0.68
CA ASP A 53 -15.62 -16.22 1.97
C ASP A 53 -14.82 -15.64 3.15
N GLY A 54 -13.64 -15.07 2.88
CA GLY A 54 -12.78 -14.46 3.90
C GLY A 54 -11.92 -15.49 4.64
N LYS A 55 -11.95 -16.76 4.24
CA LYS A 55 -11.00 -17.78 4.69
C LYS A 55 -9.91 -17.91 3.65
N LEU A 56 -8.66 -17.89 4.09
CA LEU A 56 -7.51 -17.83 3.18
C LEU A 56 -7.01 -19.23 2.76
N ASP A 57 -7.90 -20.22 2.73
CA ASP A 57 -7.54 -21.63 2.56
C ASP A 57 -6.92 -21.88 1.16
N GLU A 58 -7.37 -21.14 0.14
CA GLU A 58 -6.87 -21.24 -1.23
C GLU A 58 -5.50 -20.57 -1.46
N TRP A 59 -5.00 -19.77 -0.50
CA TRP A 59 -3.77 -18.99 -0.66
C TRP A 59 -2.49 -19.73 -0.24
N LYS A 60 -2.57 -21.05 -0.02
CA LYS A 60 -1.48 -21.91 0.48
C LYS A 60 -0.94 -21.47 1.85
N ASP A 61 0.12 -22.10 2.35
CA ASP A 61 0.63 -21.96 3.74
C ASP A 61 1.09 -20.54 4.15
N SER A 62 1.10 -19.54 3.26
CA SER A 62 1.32 -18.14 3.67
C SER A 62 1.07 -17.14 2.57
N LEU A 63 0.56 -15.96 2.97
CA LEU A 63 0.62 -14.74 2.17
C LEU A 63 2.08 -14.28 1.99
N SER A 64 2.44 -13.91 0.76
CA SER A 64 3.81 -13.73 0.26
C SER A 64 4.45 -12.41 0.70
N TYR A 65 3.66 -11.39 1.05
CA TYR A 65 4.16 -10.06 1.37
C TYR A 65 3.75 -9.59 2.77
N LEU A 66 4.60 -8.76 3.38
CA LEU A 66 4.39 -8.17 4.69
C LEU A 66 4.50 -6.65 4.62
N TYR A 67 3.49 -5.96 5.15
CA TYR A 67 3.51 -4.54 5.47
C TYR A 67 3.53 -4.35 6.99
N ASP A 68 4.74 -4.28 7.56
CA ASP A 68 4.94 -4.38 9.01
C ASP A 68 4.27 -3.26 9.81
N SER A 69 4.25 -2.02 9.30
CA SER A 69 3.67 -0.88 10.03
C SER A 69 2.16 -1.00 10.25
N GLN A 70 1.47 -1.79 9.42
CA GLN A 70 0.05 -2.10 9.58
C GLN A 70 -0.21 -3.53 10.06
N LYS A 71 0.84 -4.30 10.38
CA LYS A 71 0.75 -5.72 10.74
C LYS A 71 -0.10 -6.52 9.74
N LEU A 72 0.06 -6.16 8.47
CA LEU A 72 -0.74 -6.63 7.36
C LEU A 72 0.11 -7.55 6.49
N ARG A 73 -0.27 -8.82 6.37
CA ARG A 73 0.24 -9.71 5.32
C ARG A 73 -0.71 -9.71 4.15
N TYR A 74 -0.18 -9.84 2.93
CA TYR A 74 -1.01 -9.82 1.73
C TYR A 74 -0.41 -10.64 0.58
N SER A 75 -1.27 -11.08 -0.32
CA SER A 75 -0.93 -11.67 -1.62
C SER A 75 -1.89 -11.16 -2.67
N VAL A 76 -1.43 -11.12 -3.91
CA VAL A 76 -2.26 -10.81 -5.08
C VAL A 76 -2.02 -11.85 -6.15
N ALA A 77 -3.10 -12.31 -6.76
CA ALA A 77 -3.10 -13.41 -7.72
C ALA A 77 -4.05 -13.10 -8.88
N ASN A 78 -4.00 -13.90 -9.94
CA ASN A 78 -4.94 -13.82 -11.05
C ASN A 78 -5.29 -15.20 -11.61
N ASN A 79 -6.36 -15.27 -12.41
CA ASN A 79 -6.82 -16.51 -13.06
C ASN A 79 -7.19 -16.31 -14.54
N GLY A 80 -6.62 -15.28 -15.18
CA GLY A 80 -6.96 -14.86 -16.54
C GLY A 80 -8.28 -14.08 -16.67
N PHE A 81 -9.21 -14.15 -15.71
CA PHE A 81 -10.48 -13.42 -15.75
C PHE A 81 -10.58 -12.32 -14.71
N ALA A 82 -9.93 -12.49 -13.56
CA ALA A 82 -9.96 -11.56 -12.45
C ALA A 82 -8.61 -11.45 -11.75
N VAL A 83 -8.45 -10.37 -10.99
CA VAL A 83 -7.43 -10.22 -9.95
C VAL A 83 -8.06 -10.53 -8.60
N PHE A 84 -7.32 -11.26 -7.79
CA PHE A 84 -7.64 -11.59 -6.41
C PHE A 84 -6.65 -10.91 -5.49
N VAL A 85 -7.12 -10.50 -4.31
CA VAL A 85 -6.28 -10.04 -3.22
C VAL A 85 -6.71 -10.75 -1.95
N ALA A 86 -5.73 -11.20 -1.16
CA ALA A 86 -5.93 -11.62 0.21
C ALA A 86 -5.11 -10.74 1.14
N MET A 87 -5.69 -10.43 2.29
CA MET A 87 -5.08 -9.64 3.35
C MET A 87 -5.35 -10.28 4.70
N ARG A 88 -4.33 -10.38 5.55
CA ARG A 88 -4.43 -10.92 6.91
C ARG A 88 -3.80 -9.97 7.90
N VAL A 89 -4.56 -9.61 8.93
CA VAL A 89 -4.16 -8.62 9.95
C VAL A 89 -4.19 -9.25 11.33
N SER A 90 -3.05 -9.26 12.03
CA SER A 90 -2.94 -9.88 13.35
C SER A 90 -3.06 -8.90 14.52
N GLY A 91 -2.78 -7.60 14.34
CA GLY A 91 -2.87 -6.61 15.43
C GLY A 91 -4.31 -6.21 15.74
N MET A 92 -4.78 -6.38 16.99
CA MET A 92 -6.16 -6.09 17.39
C MET A 92 -6.61 -4.65 17.08
N ASP A 93 -5.72 -3.68 17.31
CA ASP A 93 -5.93 -2.28 16.94
C ASP A 93 -6.14 -2.11 15.42
N LYS A 94 -5.31 -2.80 14.63
CA LYS A 94 -5.38 -2.81 13.17
C LYS A 94 -6.62 -3.54 12.64
N GLN A 95 -7.07 -4.59 13.31
CA GLN A 95 -8.30 -5.28 12.96
C GLN A 95 -9.53 -4.38 13.19
N ILE A 96 -9.61 -3.71 14.35
CA ILE A 96 -10.69 -2.76 14.65
C ILE A 96 -10.65 -1.57 13.66
N GLN A 97 -9.46 -1.07 13.36
CA GLN A 97 -9.28 -0.02 12.35
C GLN A 97 -9.78 -0.48 10.98
N ALA A 98 -9.42 -1.69 10.54
CA ALA A 98 -9.86 -2.24 9.27
C ALA A 98 -11.37 -2.45 9.20
N LEU A 99 -12.01 -2.93 10.27
CA LEU A 99 -13.46 -3.10 10.32
C LEU A 99 -14.23 -1.77 10.30
N SER A 100 -13.63 -0.69 10.80
CA SER A 100 -14.28 0.63 10.87
C SER A 100 -13.97 1.55 9.69
N GLN A 101 -12.77 1.46 9.10
CA GLN A 101 -12.30 2.34 8.01
C GLN A 101 -12.16 1.61 6.67
N GLY A 102 -12.20 0.28 6.68
CA GLY A 102 -12.01 -0.56 5.50
C GLY A 102 -10.53 -0.74 5.13
N PHE A 103 -10.29 -1.82 4.38
CA PHE A 103 -9.12 -1.98 3.55
C PHE A 103 -9.31 -1.26 2.22
N SER A 104 -8.25 -0.66 1.68
CA SER A 104 -8.21 -0.24 0.28
C SER A 104 -7.35 -1.20 -0.52
N PHE A 105 -7.91 -1.70 -1.62
CA PHE A 105 -7.16 -2.35 -2.69
C PHE A 105 -7.31 -1.53 -3.96
N MET A 106 -6.19 -1.14 -4.57
CA MET A 106 -6.15 -0.33 -5.78
C MET A 106 -5.28 -0.99 -6.83
N VAL A 107 -5.71 -0.85 -8.08
CA VAL A 107 -4.95 -1.26 -9.26
C VAL A 107 -4.75 -0.05 -10.16
N ASN A 108 -3.52 0.16 -10.62
CA ASN A 108 -3.20 1.10 -11.69
C ASN A 108 -2.68 0.32 -12.90
N THR A 109 -3.35 0.48 -14.03
CA THR A 109 -3.14 -0.31 -15.24
C THR A 109 -2.04 0.23 -16.15
N ASP A 110 -1.51 1.42 -15.84
CA ASP A 110 -0.34 2.01 -16.50
C ASP A 110 1.00 1.52 -15.92
N GLY A 111 0.97 0.67 -14.89
CA GLY A 111 2.17 0.22 -14.16
C GLY A 111 2.80 1.32 -13.30
N LYS A 112 2.13 2.47 -13.13
CA LYS A 112 2.63 3.62 -12.37
C LYS A 112 2.06 3.60 -10.95
N LYS A 113 2.89 3.93 -9.96
CA LYS A 113 2.50 4.08 -8.54
C LYS A 113 1.70 5.36 -8.31
N LYS A 114 0.53 5.46 -8.95
CA LYS A 114 -0.40 6.59 -8.90
C LYS A 114 -1.83 6.07 -8.75
N PRO A 115 -2.78 6.91 -8.33
CA PRO A 115 -4.18 6.51 -8.18
C PRO A 115 -4.75 5.81 -9.43
N GLY A 116 -5.61 4.82 -9.22
CA GLY A 116 -6.40 4.10 -10.22
C GLY A 116 -7.66 3.53 -9.58
N PRO A 117 -8.41 2.64 -10.29
CA PRO A 117 -9.56 1.94 -9.73
C PRO A 117 -9.26 1.36 -8.34
N ARG A 118 -10.16 1.61 -7.38
CA ARG A 118 -10.00 1.20 -5.98
C ARG A 118 -11.30 0.64 -5.42
N VAL A 119 -11.17 -0.45 -4.68
CA VAL A 119 -12.22 -1.02 -3.83
C VAL A 119 -11.87 -0.74 -2.37
N VAL A 120 -12.86 -0.32 -1.60
CA VAL A 120 -12.76 -0.15 -0.15
C VAL A 120 -13.79 -1.00 0.56
N PHE A 121 -13.33 -1.95 1.38
CA PHE A 121 -14.18 -2.86 2.14
C PHE A 121 -13.48 -3.31 3.42
N PRO A 122 -14.18 -3.54 4.54
CA PRO A 122 -15.64 -3.42 4.68
C PRO A 122 -16.13 -1.98 4.87
N ILE A 123 -17.38 -1.73 4.47
CA ILE A 123 -18.14 -0.54 4.85
C ILE A 123 -19.33 -0.99 5.71
N PRO A 124 -19.26 -0.77 7.03
CA PRO A 124 -20.36 -1.07 7.94
C PRO A 124 -21.44 0.00 7.89
N ASP A 125 -22.67 -0.42 8.12
CA ASP A 125 -23.78 0.48 8.38
C ASP A 125 -23.55 1.24 9.69
N ARG A 126 -23.57 2.57 9.59
CA ARG A 126 -23.23 3.46 10.71
C ARG A 126 -24.26 3.41 11.81
N GLU A 127 -25.53 3.21 11.47
CA GLU A 127 -26.60 3.12 12.48
C GLU A 127 -26.48 1.84 13.29
N SER A 128 -26.26 0.71 12.61
CA SER A 128 -25.98 -0.59 13.22
C SER A 128 -24.76 -0.51 14.15
N LEU A 129 -23.66 0.09 13.69
CA LEU A 129 -22.48 0.30 14.55
C LEU A 129 -22.77 1.17 15.77
N ARG A 130 -23.51 2.28 15.60
CA ARG A 130 -23.88 3.15 16.72
C ARG A 130 -24.74 2.40 17.73
N ALA A 131 -25.72 1.64 17.27
CA ALA A 131 -26.59 0.84 18.13
C ALA A 131 -25.79 -0.17 18.97
N ILE A 132 -24.80 -0.84 18.36
CA ILE A 132 -23.90 -1.77 19.07
C ILE A 132 -23.05 -1.03 20.11
N MET A 133 -22.54 0.16 19.77
CA MET A 133 -21.72 0.96 20.68
C MET A 133 -22.53 1.53 21.84
N SER A 134 -23.79 1.92 21.60
CA SER A 134 -24.70 2.49 22.61
C SER A 134 -25.48 1.44 23.38
N ALA A 135 -25.37 0.15 23.03
CA ALA A 135 -26.02 -0.92 23.78
C ALA A 135 -25.52 -0.95 25.23
N ASP A 136 -26.44 -1.25 26.15
CA ASP A 136 -26.12 -1.46 27.56
C ASP A 136 -25.08 -2.57 27.70
N ASN A 137 -24.31 -2.54 28.80
CA ASN A 137 -23.19 -3.48 29.01
C ASN A 137 -23.60 -4.96 28.91
N GLU A 138 -24.86 -5.31 29.20
CA GLU A 138 -25.38 -6.67 29.08
C GLU A 138 -25.69 -7.09 27.63
N ASN A 139 -26.07 -6.13 26.77
CA ASN A 139 -26.42 -6.35 25.37
C ASN A 139 -25.26 -6.06 24.40
N ARG A 140 -24.15 -5.49 24.87
CA ARG A 140 -22.96 -5.23 24.07
C ARG A 140 -22.26 -6.55 23.73
N PRO A 141 -21.86 -6.78 22.47
CA PRO A 141 -21.02 -7.92 22.10
C PRO A 141 -19.74 -7.96 22.95
N LYS A 142 -19.38 -9.13 23.46
CA LYS A 142 -18.10 -9.33 24.17
C LYS A 142 -16.91 -8.99 23.26
N ASP A 143 -17.04 -9.35 21.98
CA ASP A 143 -16.11 -8.94 20.94
C ASP A 143 -16.78 -7.93 19.99
N MET A 144 -16.29 -6.70 20.01
CA MET A 144 -16.76 -5.62 19.15
C MET A 144 -16.56 -5.92 17.66
N ARG A 145 -15.58 -6.77 17.31
CA ARG A 145 -15.33 -7.18 15.93
C ARG A 145 -16.49 -7.99 15.37
N GLU A 146 -17.07 -8.90 16.15
CA GLU A 146 -18.25 -9.67 15.72
C GLU A 146 -19.45 -8.75 15.42
N GLY A 147 -19.66 -7.74 16.26
CA GLY A 147 -20.67 -6.72 16.03
C GLY A 147 -20.40 -5.94 14.73
N ALA A 148 -19.16 -5.52 14.51
CA ALA A 148 -18.78 -4.80 13.30
C ALA A 148 -18.94 -5.66 12.04
N LEU A 149 -18.59 -6.96 12.09
CA LEU A 149 -18.79 -7.90 10.99
C LEU A 149 -20.29 -8.02 10.62
N LYS A 150 -21.18 -8.12 11.60
CA LYS A 150 -22.64 -8.17 11.39
C LYS A 150 -23.20 -6.87 10.82
N ALA A 151 -22.52 -5.74 11.04
CA ALA A 151 -22.92 -4.44 10.55
C ALA A 151 -22.48 -4.18 9.09
N ILE A 152 -21.69 -5.06 8.46
CA ILE A 152 -21.22 -4.88 7.09
C ILE A 152 -22.40 -4.94 6.10
N ARG A 153 -22.55 -3.91 5.27
CA ARG A 153 -23.64 -3.83 4.27
C ARG A 153 -23.15 -3.54 2.86
N SER A 154 -21.99 -2.93 2.70
CA SER A 154 -21.51 -2.48 1.40
C SER A 154 -19.99 -2.48 1.29
N PHE A 155 -19.52 -2.19 0.09
CA PHE A 155 -18.17 -1.67 -0.16
C PHE A 155 -18.25 -0.42 -1.02
N TYR A 156 -17.20 0.38 -1.00
CA TYR A 156 -17.08 1.58 -1.82
C TYR A 156 -16.18 1.30 -3.02
N VAL A 157 -16.58 1.79 -4.20
CA VAL A 157 -15.79 1.72 -5.43
C VAL A 157 -15.52 3.12 -5.94
N VAL A 158 -14.35 3.32 -6.53
CA VAL A 158 -13.96 4.60 -7.12
C VAL A 158 -13.00 4.42 -8.29
N GLY A 159 -13.16 5.23 -9.33
CA GLY A 159 -12.25 5.31 -10.47
C GLY A 159 -12.38 4.15 -11.45
N PHE A 160 -13.49 3.42 -11.43
CA PHE A 160 -13.85 2.45 -12.47
C PHE A 160 -14.53 3.18 -13.64
N ASN A 161 -14.25 2.77 -14.87
CA ASN A 161 -14.76 3.47 -16.05
C ASN A 161 -16.26 3.24 -16.29
N ASP A 162 -16.77 2.09 -15.86
CA ASP A 162 -18.13 1.63 -16.11
C ASP A 162 -18.96 1.44 -14.83
N ILE A 163 -18.44 1.92 -13.69
CA ILE A 163 -19.14 1.90 -12.39
C ILE A 163 -19.13 3.31 -11.82
N VAL A 164 -20.30 3.81 -11.46
CA VAL A 164 -20.41 5.10 -10.77
C VAL A 164 -19.75 4.99 -9.40
N ASP A 165 -18.85 5.94 -9.11
CA ASP A 165 -18.20 6.05 -7.80
C ASP A 165 -19.23 6.11 -6.68
N GLY A 166 -19.06 5.25 -5.67
CA GLY A 166 -20.05 5.17 -4.59
C GLY A 166 -20.03 3.86 -3.83
N GLN A 167 -20.97 3.74 -2.89
CA GLN A 167 -21.24 2.47 -2.21
C GLN A 167 -22.05 1.55 -3.11
N ILE A 168 -21.65 0.29 -3.16
CA ILE A 168 -22.39 -0.78 -3.83
C ILE A 168 -22.61 -1.94 -2.86
N SER A 169 -23.72 -2.63 -3.07
CA SER A 169 -24.13 -3.78 -2.26
C SER A 169 -23.13 -4.94 -2.38
N LEU A 170 -23.05 -5.77 -1.33
CA LEU A 170 -22.25 -7.01 -1.34
C LEU A 170 -22.65 -7.92 -2.52
N GLU A 171 -23.95 -7.99 -2.79
CA GLU A 171 -24.52 -8.59 -3.99
C GLU A 171 -24.73 -7.51 -5.07
N ASN A 172 -23.93 -7.56 -6.12
CA ASN A 172 -23.96 -6.58 -7.20
C ASN A 172 -23.75 -7.26 -8.56
N GLN A 173 -24.09 -6.53 -9.63
CA GLN A 173 -24.00 -7.02 -11.02
C GLN A 173 -22.61 -6.80 -11.64
N TYR A 174 -21.67 -6.16 -10.92
CA TYR A 174 -20.36 -5.82 -11.46
C TYR A 174 -19.36 -6.98 -11.40
N GLY A 175 -19.68 -8.03 -10.62
CA GLY A 175 -18.80 -9.16 -10.37
C GLY A 175 -17.67 -8.87 -9.38
N ILE A 176 -17.65 -7.67 -8.79
CA ILE A 176 -16.75 -7.34 -7.67
C ILE A 176 -17.34 -7.98 -6.42
N ARG A 177 -16.55 -8.80 -5.73
CA ARG A 177 -16.97 -9.43 -4.47
C ARG A 177 -15.86 -9.28 -3.45
N ALA A 178 -16.24 -9.17 -2.19
CA ALA A 178 -15.31 -9.13 -1.08
C ALA A 178 -15.93 -9.81 0.14
N ALA A 179 -15.08 -10.41 0.96
CA ALA A 179 -15.48 -11.04 2.21
C ALA A 179 -14.43 -10.76 3.29
N VAL A 180 -14.88 -10.78 4.55
CA VAL A 180 -14.01 -10.63 5.71
C VAL A 180 -14.48 -11.58 6.81
N ALA A 181 -13.52 -12.24 7.45
CA ALA A 181 -13.77 -13.16 8.55
C ALA A 181 -12.63 -13.09 9.58
N ILE A 182 -12.87 -13.60 10.78
CA ILE A 182 -11.80 -13.82 11.78
C ILE A 182 -11.40 -15.28 11.69
N ASP A 183 -10.10 -15.55 11.57
CA ASP A 183 -9.55 -16.90 11.51
C ASP A 183 -9.42 -17.54 12.91
N SER A 184 -9.07 -18.83 12.95
CA SER A 184 -8.90 -19.59 14.20
C SER A 184 -7.76 -19.09 15.11
N THR A 185 -6.91 -18.19 14.60
CA THR A 185 -5.79 -17.59 15.32
C THR A 185 -6.05 -16.13 15.70
N ASP A 186 -7.31 -15.72 15.68
CA ASP A 186 -7.79 -14.37 16.03
C ASP A 186 -7.27 -13.26 15.10
N ALA A 187 -6.93 -13.58 13.85
CA ALA A 187 -6.57 -12.60 12.84
C ALA A 187 -7.74 -12.27 11.92
N LEU A 188 -7.83 -11.01 11.47
CA LEU A 188 -8.82 -10.58 10.50
C LEU A 188 -8.33 -10.88 9.09
N CYS A 189 -9.07 -11.69 8.37
CA CYS A 189 -8.81 -12.11 7.00
C CYS A 189 -9.79 -11.43 6.05
N PHE A 190 -9.26 -10.85 4.99
CA PHE A 190 -10.01 -10.19 3.92
C PHE A 190 -9.64 -10.82 2.58
N GLU A 191 -10.63 -10.96 1.73
CA GLU A 191 -10.44 -11.33 0.33
C GLU A 191 -11.32 -10.50 -0.58
N ALA A 192 -10.82 -10.20 -1.77
CA ALA A 192 -11.63 -9.63 -2.83
C ALA A 192 -11.24 -10.12 -4.20
N VAL A 193 -12.22 -10.06 -5.11
CA VAL A 193 -12.07 -10.33 -6.53
C VAL A 193 -12.55 -9.12 -7.34
N ILE A 194 -11.74 -8.71 -8.30
CA ILE A 194 -12.08 -7.67 -9.28
C ILE A 194 -11.92 -8.26 -10.68
N PRO A 195 -12.99 -8.34 -11.50
CA PRO A 195 -12.89 -8.80 -12.87
C PRO A 195 -11.96 -7.90 -13.69
N LEU A 196 -11.09 -8.49 -14.52
CA LEU A 196 -10.14 -7.75 -15.36
C LEU A 196 -10.84 -6.80 -16.34
N GLN A 197 -12.04 -7.16 -16.80
CA GLN A 197 -12.87 -6.31 -17.66
C GLN A 197 -13.19 -4.97 -16.99
N ARG A 198 -13.43 -4.94 -15.67
CA ARG A 198 -13.71 -3.69 -14.93
C ARG A 198 -12.47 -2.79 -14.82
N LEU A 199 -11.29 -3.34 -15.09
CA LEU A 199 -10.03 -2.64 -15.09
C LEU A 199 -9.55 -2.27 -16.51
N ASP A 200 -10.31 -2.62 -17.55
CA ASP A 200 -9.91 -2.52 -18.96
C ASP A 200 -8.59 -3.24 -19.28
N ILE A 201 -8.38 -4.39 -18.63
CA ILE A 201 -7.18 -5.22 -18.83
C ILE A 201 -7.55 -6.50 -19.59
N SER A 202 -6.78 -6.81 -20.63
CA SER A 202 -6.77 -8.13 -21.26
C SER A 202 -5.82 -9.06 -20.51
N SER A 203 -6.23 -10.32 -20.33
CA SER A 203 -5.41 -11.38 -19.72
C SER A 203 -4.04 -11.49 -20.37
N ASN A 204 -3.97 -11.33 -21.69
CA ASN A 204 -2.78 -11.53 -22.52
C ASN A 204 -1.97 -10.25 -22.71
N SER A 205 -2.28 -9.17 -21.99
CA SER A 205 -1.69 -7.86 -22.23
C SER A 205 -0.18 -7.82 -21.99
N GLY A 206 0.36 -8.72 -21.16
CA GLY A 206 1.76 -8.71 -20.71
C GLY A 206 2.16 -7.43 -19.95
N LYS A 207 1.18 -6.55 -19.69
CA LYS A 207 1.39 -5.24 -19.07
C LYS A 207 1.74 -5.41 -17.60
N GLU A 208 2.66 -4.57 -17.16
CA GLU A 208 2.95 -4.40 -15.75
C GLU A 208 1.85 -3.55 -15.11
N LEU A 209 1.36 -4.00 -13.96
CA LEU A 209 0.35 -3.33 -13.17
C LEU A 209 0.99 -2.85 -11.86
N ALA A 210 0.49 -1.75 -11.32
CA ALA A 210 0.87 -1.27 -9.99
C ALA A 210 -0.29 -1.45 -9.03
N PHE A 211 -0.02 -2.04 -7.87
CA PHE A 211 -1.01 -2.35 -6.87
C PHE A 211 -0.71 -1.58 -5.59
N ASN A 212 -1.77 -1.13 -4.92
CA ASN A 212 -1.68 -0.55 -3.58
C ASN A 212 -2.62 -1.28 -2.63
N VAL A 213 -2.09 -1.68 -1.47
CA VAL A 213 -2.87 -2.22 -0.36
C VAL A 213 -2.65 -1.39 0.89
N LYS A 214 -3.72 -1.16 1.65
CA LYS A 214 -3.65 -0.54 2.97
C LYS A 214 -4.88 -0.81 3.82
N ILE A 215 -4.71 -0.75 5.13
CA ILE A 215 -5.77 -0.41 6.07
C ILE A 215 -5.95 1.11 6.01
N ASN A 216 -7.18 1.59 5.88
CA ASN A 216 -7.44 3.02 5.82
C ASN A 216 -7.21 3.70 7.17
N GLY A 217 -6.68 4.92 7.12
CA GLY A 217 -6.51 5.76 8.30
C GLY A 217 -7.86 6.18 8.87
N VAL A 218 -7.90 6.37 10.18
CA VAL A 218 -9.05 7.04 10.83
C VAL A 218 -9.06 8.49 10.35
N ILE A 219 -10.08 8.87 9.58
CA ILE A 219 -10.36 10.29 9.33
C ILE A 219 -10.88 10.84 10.66
N MET A 220 -9.97 11.31 11.52
CA MET A 220 -10.37 12.12 12.65
C MET A 220 -10.89 13.44 12.08
N PRO A 221 -12.19 13.77 12.21
CA PRO A 221 -12.60 15.15 12.01
C PRO A 221 -11.74 15.98 12.97
N SER A 222 -11.02 16.96 12.42
CA SER A 222 -10.25 17.91 13.22
C SER A 222 -11.14 18.38 14.37
N ARG A 223 -10.61 18.29 15.60
CA ARG A 223 -11.31 18.45 16.89
C ARG A 223 -11.93 19.85 17.11
N ASN A 224 -12.05 20.66 16.05
CA ASN A 224 -12.54 22.03 16.06
C ASN A 224 -14.01 22.18 15.60
N ASN A 225 -14.72 21.10 15.27
CA ASN A 225 -16.18 21.14 15.02
C ASN A 225 -17.01 20.50 16.14
N LEU A 226 -16.43 20.30 17.33
CA LEU A 226 -17.21 20.26 18.56
C LEU A 226 -17.62 21.69 18.87
N ASN A 227 -18.81 22.07 18.38
CA ASN A 227 -19.54 23.22 18.87
C ASN A 227 -19.54 23.16 20.41
N PRO A 228 -18.97 24.15 21.14
CA PRO A 228 -19.01 24.19 22.60
C PRO A 228 -20.41 24.48 23.18
N TYR A 229 -21.43 24.58 22.32
CA TYR A 229 -22.79 24.94 22.68
C TYR A 229 -23.75 23.82 22.28
N GLY A 230 -23.97 22.87 23.19
CA GLY A 230 -24.96 21.82 22.98
C GLY A 230 -25.09 20.85 24.15
N ARG A 231 -25.90 21.24 25.15
CA ARG A 231 -26.35 20.52 26.35
C ARG A 231 -25.38 20.45 27.53
N GLY A 232 -25.71 21.24 28.54
CA GLY A 232 -24.98 21.41 29.77
C GLY A 232 -24.98 20.18 30.67
N MET A 233 -23.91 20.13 31.47
CA MET A 233 -23.86 19.46 32.75
C MET A 233 -22.92 20.32 33.61
N TYR A 234 -23.49 21.20 34.44
CA TYR A 234 -22.74 21.88 35.50
C TYR A 234 -22.38 20.83 36.58
N PRO A 235 -21.18 20.90 37.18
CA PRO A 235 -21.12 21.63 38.43
C PRO A 235 -19.84 22.47 38.62
N TYR A 236 -20.05 23.70 39.12
CA TYR A 236 -19.17 24.49 39.99
C TYR A 236 -17.68 24.69 39.62
N GLY A 237 -17.28 25.95 39.40
CA GLY A 237 -15.88 26.35 39.54
C GLY A 237 -15.55 27.71 38.94
N TYR A 238 -15.49 28.74 39.80
CA TYR A 238 -14.95 30.08 39.54
C TYR A 238 -13.53 30.05 38.93
N GLY A 239 -13.22 30.97 38.00
CA GLY A 239 -11.80 31.24 37.66
C GLY A 239 -11.56 32.08 36.42
N TYR A 240 -10.98 33.25 36.60
CA TYR A 240 -10.63 34.29 35.63
C TYR A 240 -9.48 33.91 34.66
N GLY A 241 -9.47 34.54 33.47
CA GLY A 241 -8.23 34.97 32.82
C GLY A 241 -7.91 34.34 31.46
N TYR A 242 -8.21 35.06 30.37
CA TYR A 242 -7.55 34.87 29.07
C TYR A 242 -6.20 35.61 29.06
N PRO A 243 -5.19 35.03 28.40
CA PRO A 243 -4.43 35.84 27.45
C PRO A 243 -4.34 35.17 26.08
N TYR A 244 -4.52 36.03 25.07
CA TYR A 244 -4.31 35.79 23.66
C TYR A 244 -2.92 35.21 23.36
N GLY A 245 -2.86 34.23 22.48
CA GLY A 245 -1.62 33.74 21.87
C GLY A 245 -1.89 33.29 20.43
N TYR A 246 -1.59 34.19 19.48
CA TYR A 246 -1.64 33.91 18.05
C TYR A 246 -0.58 32.87 17.67
N GLY A 247 -1.04 31.75 17.13
CA GLY A 247 -0.24 30.75 16.46
C GLY A 247 -1.18 29.87 15.65
N GLN A 248 -1.54 30.30 14.44
CA GLN A 248 -2.18 29.40 13.50
C GLN A 248 -1.17 28.32 13.13
N SER A 249 -1.23 27.19 13.84
CA SER A 249 -0.66 25.95 13.32
C SER A 249 -1.37 25.66 12.00
N GLU A 250 -0.57 25.50 10.94
CA GLU A 250 -1.09 25.01 9.66
C GLU A 250 -1.88 23.73 9.94
N ARG A 251 -3.16 23.76 9.57
CA ARG A 251 -4.08 22.65 9.80
C ARG A 251 -3.58 21.45 9.00
N SER A 252 -2.95 20.50 9.68
CA SER A 252 -2.68 19.19 9.11
C SER A 252 -4.03 18.58 8.71
N GLY A 253 -4.27 18.46 7.40
CA GLY A 253 -5.43 17.75 6.87
C GLY A 253 -5.45 16.30 7.39
N PRO A 254 -6.58 15.57 7.21
CA PRO A 254 -6.65 14.18 7.62
C PRO A 254 -5.46 13.40 7.04
N LYS A 255 -4.60 12.90 7.94
CA LYS A 255 -3.40 12.15 7.56
C LYS A 255 -3.84 10.79 7.05
N GLU A 256 -3.94 10.64 5.74
CA GLU A 256 -4.12 9.31 5.15
C GLU A 256 -2.92 8.43 5.49
N GLU A 257 -3.18 7.22 5.98
CA GLU A 257 -2.12 6.21 6.07
C GLU A 257 -1.64 5.87 4.65
N PRO A 258 -0.32 5.98 4.37
CA PRO A 258 0.21 5.63 3.06
C PRO A 258 0.09 4.12 2.88
N GLY A 259 -0.38 3.67 1.71
CA GLY A 259 -0.37 2.24 1.39
C GLY A 259 0.97 1.79 0.84
N ILE A 260 1.19 0.48 0.83
CA ILE A 260 2.37 -0.11 0.20
C ILE A 260 2.11 -0.36 -1.28
N TRP A 261 3.07 0.06 -2.12
CA TRP A 261 3.02 -0.14 -3.56
C TRP A 261 3.94 -1.27 -4.00
N PHE A 262 3.42 -2.17 -4.83
CA PHE A 262 4.23 -3.15 -5.56
C PHE A 262 3.77 -3.19 -7.02
N THR A 263 4.65 -3.67 -7.90
CA THR A 263 4.33 -3.85 -9.32
C THR A 263 4.53 -5.30 -9.71
N ALA A 264 3.65 -5.82 -10.56
CA ALA A 264 3.70 -7.19 -11.05
C ALA A 264 2.99 -7.30 -12.41
N LYS A 265 3.36 -8.32 -13.18
CA LYS A 265 2.63 -8.70 -14.40
C LYS A 265 1.54 -9.72 -14.09
N LEU A 266 0.46 -9.73 -14.87
CA LEU A 266 -0.48 -10.85 -14.86
C LEU A 266 0.22 -12.12 -15.33
N LYS A 267 0.08 -13.19 -14.55
CA LYS A 267 0.54 -14.51 -14.96
C LYS A 267 -0.38 -15.06 -16.03
N GLN A 268 0.19 -15.73 -17.02
CA GLN A 268 -0.55 -16.44 -18.06
C GLN A 268 -0.84 -17.87 -17.63
N GLU A 269 -1.92 -18.45 -18.16
CA GLU A 269 -2.21 -19.87 -17.96
C GLU A 269 -1.08 -20.69 -18.58
N SER A 270 -0.47 -21.59 -17.80
CA SER A 270 0.50 -22.54 -18.31
C SER A 270 -0.25 -23.56 -19.18
N ARG A 271 0.03 -23.54 -20.49
CA ARG A 271 -0.43 -24.56 -21.44
C ARG A 271 0.14 -25.94 -21.12
#